data_AF-A0A4Y2FSE2-F1
#
_entry.id   AF-A0A4Y2FSE2-F1
#
_cell.length_a   1.000
_cell.length_b   1.000
_cell.length_c   1.000
_cell.angle_alpha   90.00
_cell.angle_beta   90.00
_cell.angle_gamma   90.00
#
_symmetry.space_group_name_H-M   'P 1'
#
loop_
_entity.id
_entity.type
_entity.pdbx_description
1 polymer ?
#
loop_
_entity_poly.entity_id
_entity_poly.type
_entity_poly.pdbx_seq_one_letter_code
_entity_poly.pdbx_strand_id
1 'polypeptide(L)'
;MSGGGYWLIYIRVRWRSTVRHKPSFVCVHWDSKLLPALNVRDLKSERLPIIVTYKDEEKLLGVPKLENSSGKEQTMAVWNVLKDWGLEDKAQILCSDTTSSNTGCINGAITFLELYADREMTYFPCRHHIYELVLRSVLEYELNEVTSSPDVAFFKKIREKWNNWKKKIIWTDINT
;
A
#
# COMPACT_ATOMS: atom_id res chain seq x y z
N MET A 1 5.22 3.77 -32.97
CA MET A 1 6.27 2.86 -32.46
C MET A 1 6.31 2.99 -30.95
N SER A 2 5.99 1.91 -30.24
CA SER A 2 5.69 1.84 -28.80
C SER A 2 6.95 1.72 -27.95
N GLY A 3 7.30 2.79 -27.21
CA GLY A 3 8.51 2.87 -26.37
C GLY A 3 8.32 2.50 -24.88
N GLY A 4 7.21 1.87 -24.50
CA GLY A 4 6.88 1.64 -23.07
C GLY A 4 7.35 0.31 -22.47
N GLY A 5 7.79 -0.66 -23.28
CA GLY A 5 8.00 -2.05 -22.81
C GLY A 5 9.38 -2.36 -22.22
N TYR A 6 10.41 -1.56 -22.54
CA TYR A 6 11.80 -1.93 -22.26
C TYR A 6 12.21 -1.76 -20.79
N TRP A 7 11.60 -0.81 -20.07
CA TRP A 7 11.93 -0.54 -18.67
C TRP A 7 11.44 -1.63 -17.71
N LEU A 8 10.24 -2.17 -17.95
CA LEU A 8 9.67 -3.27 -17.14
C LEU A 8 10.50 -4.56 -17.29
N ILE A 9 10.97 -4.85 -18.51
CA ILE A 9 11.84 -6.01 -18.78
C ILE A 9 13.17 -5.85 -18.01
N TYR A 10 13.76 -4.65 -18.01
CA TYR A 10 15.03 -4.40 -17.33
C TYR A 10 14.93 -4.54 -15.79
N ILE A 11 13.85 -4.05 -15.17
CA ILE A 11 13.60 -4.18 -13.72
C ILE A 11 13.35 -5.65 -13.33
N ARG A 12 12.65 -6.41 -14.18
CA ARG A 12 12.37 -7.85 -14.02
C ARG A 12 13.65 -8.69 -14.11
N VAL A 13 14.54 -8.37 -15.06
CA VAL A 13 15.83 -9.04 -15.23
C VAL A 13 16.79 -8.73 -14.08
N ARG A 14 16.87 -7.47 -13.63
CA ARG A 14 17.81 -7.05 -12.58
C ARG A 14 17.56 -7.74 -11.24
N TRP A 15 16.33 -8.04 -10.84
CA TRP A 15 16.06 -8.76 -9.58
C TRP A 15 16.44 -10.23 -9.64
N ARG A 16 16.18 -10.91 -10.77
CA ARG A 16 16.63 -12.28 -10.98
C ARG A 16 18.16 -12.41 -10.85
N SER A 17 18.92 -11.34 -11.11
CA SER A 17 20.39 -11.34 -11.01
C SER A 17 20.95 -10.74 -9.71
N THR A 18 20.27 -9.82 -9.02
CA THR A 18 20.77 -9.24 -7.76
C THR A 18 20.46 -10.07 -6.52
N VAL A 19 19.35 -10.81 -6.47
CA VAL A 19 19.11 -11.70 -5.34
C VAL A 19 19.85 -13.02 -5.57
N ARG A 20 21.04 -13.14 -4.96
CA ARG A 20 21.85 -14.37 -5.02
C ARG A 20 21.12 -15.62 -4.50
N HIS A 21 19.99 -15.45 -3.80
CA HIS A 21 19.14 -16.52 -3.26
C HIS A 21 17.66 -16.20 -3.40
N LYS A 22 16.85 -17.10 -3.98
CA LYS A 22 15.37 -16.95 -4.01
C LYS A 22 14.85 -16.73 -2.56
N PRO A 23 13.99 -15.73 -2.30
CA PRO A 23 13.50 -15.48 -0.94
C PRO A 23 12.71 -16.69 -0.43
N SER A 24 12.90 -17.03 0.85
CA SER A 24 12.16 -18.10 1.53
C SER A 24 10.71 -17.72 1.80
N PHE A 25 10.46 -16.43 2.09
CA PHE A 25 9.15 -15.81 2.19
C PHE A 25 9.26 -14.32 1.85
N VAL A 26 8.13 -13.67 1.56
CA VAL A 26 8.04 -12.22 1.35
C VAL A 26 6.82 -11.64 2.08
N CYS A 27 6.93 -10.37 2.46
CA CYS A 27 5.79 -9.55 2.87
C CYS A 27 5.26 -8.78 1.67
N VAL A 28 3.96 -8.90 1.39
CA VAL A 28 3.29 -8.23 0.28
C VAL A 28 2.53 -7.03 0.82
N HIS A 29 2.85 -5.85 0.30
CA HIS A 29 2.24 -4.58 0.66
C HIS A 29 1.39 -4.05 -0.49
N TRP A 30 0.18 -3.60 -0.19
CA TRP A 30 -0.65 -2.85 -1.14
C TRP A 30 -1.48 -1.78 -0.44
N ASP A 31 -1.74 -0.68 -1.16
CA ASP A 31 -2.58 0.44 -0.72
C ASP A 31 -3.11 1.16 -1.96
N SER A 32 -4.42 1.12 -2.21
CA SER A 32 -4.97 1.66 -3.46
C SER A 32 -4.93 3.19 -3.45
N LYS A 33 -4.72 3.79 -4.63
CA LYS A 33 -4.71 5.24 -4.80
C LYS A 33 -5.42 5.67 -6.08
N LEU A 34 -6.27 6.68 -5.97
CA LEU A 34 -6.79 7.40 -7.12
C LEU A 34 -5.69 8.29 -7.72
N LEU A 35 -5.22 7.91 -8.90
CA LEU A 35 -4.23 8.68 -9.66
C LEU A 35 -4.88 9.29 -10.92
N PRO A 36 -4.40 10.46 -11.39
CA PRO A 36 -4.83 11.00 -12.68
C PRO A 36 -4.62 9.98 -13.80
N ALA A 37 -5.63 9.79 -14.64
CA ALA A 37 -5.51 8.93 -15.81
C ALA A 37 -4.53 9.56 -16.79
N LEU A 38 -3.67 8.74 -17.38
CA LEU A 38 -2.80 9.16 -18.46
C LEU A 38 -3.69 9.58 -19.64
N ASN A 39 -3.60 10.85 -20.06
CA ASN A 39 -4.17 11.40 -21.29
C ASN A 39 -5.62 11.91 -21.25
N VAL A 40 -6.27 12.00 -20.09
CA VAL A 40 -7.57 12.69 -19.96
C VAL A 40 -7.52 13.61 -18.75
N ARG A 41 -7.66 14.93 -18.97
CA ARG A 41 -7.78 15.89 -17.86
C ARG A 41 -9.03 15.51 -17.05
N ASP A 42 -8.90 15.56 -15.74
CA ASP A 42 -9.97 15.34 -14.75
C ASP A 42 -10.48 13.90 -14.59
N LEU A 43 -10.03 12.94 -15.41
CA LEU A 43 -10.33 11.53 -15.16
C LEU A 43 -9.32 10.96 -14.16
N LYS A 44 -9.83 10.38 -13.07
CA LYS A 44 -9.03 9.61 -12.11
C LYS A 44 -9.24 8.13 -12.36
N SER A 45 -8.21 7.35 -12.10
CA SER A 45 -8.30 5.90 -12.16
C SER A 45 -7.59 5.31 -10.96
N GLU A 46 -8.22 4.30 -10.38
CA GLU A 46 -7.65 3.62 -9.23
C GLU A 46 -6.46 2.77 -9.66
N ARG A 47 -5.41 2.83 -8.84
CA ARG A 47 -4.13 2.16 -9.06
C ARG A 47 -3.73 1.49 -7.77
N LEU A 48 -3.21 0.28 -7.87
CA LEU A 48 -2.80 -0.52 -6.73
C LEU A 48 -1.30 -0.78 -6.80
N PRO A 49 -0.44 0.05 -6.19
CA PRO A 49 0.96 -0.29 -5.99
C PRO A 49 1.07 -1.60 -5.20
N ILE A 50 1.83 -2.54 -5.72
CA ILE A 50 2.13 -3.82 -5.07
C ILE A 50 3.63 -3.88 -4.86
N ILE A 51 4.02 -3.85 -3.59
CA ILE A 51 5.40 -3.86 -3.15
C ILE A 51 5.65 -5.16 -2.40
N VAL A 52 6.82 -5.75 -2.57
CA VAL A 52 7.27 -6.84 -1.71
C VAL A 52 8.47 -6.42 -0.89
N THR A 53 8.50 -6.88 0.34
CA THR A 53 9.61 -6.67 1.27
C THR A 53 10.21 -8.01 1.64
N TYR A 54 11.54 -8.10 1.57
CA TYR A 54 12.30 -9.25 2.03
C TYR A 54 13.57 -8.75 2.72
N LYS A 55 13.74 -9.13 4.00
CA LYS A 55 14.75 -8.52 4.88
C LYS A 55 14.60 -7.00 4.86
N ASP A 56 15.67 -6.27 4.59
CA ASP A 56 15.70 -4.80 4.56
C ASP A 56 15.53 -4.23 3.14
N GLU A 57 15.10 -5.05 2.17
CA GLU A 57 14.89 -4.64 0.78
C GLU A 57 13.41 -4.60 0.42
N GLU A 58 12.97 -3.47 -0.13
CA GLU A 58 11.64 -3.28 -0.70
C GLU A 58 11.71 -3.20 -2.24
N LYS A 59 10.70 -3.78 -2.92
CA LYS A 59 10.62 -3.76 -4.37
C LYS A 59 9.18 -3.57 -4.85
N LEU A 60 8.96 -2.53 -5.65
CA LEU A 60 7.73 -2.36 -6.42
C LEU A 60 7.66 -3.42 -7.53
N LEU A 61 6.65 -4.29 -7.47
CA LEU A 61 6.40 -5.32 -8.47
C LEU A 61 5.50 -4.84 -9.61
N GLY A 62 4.57 -3.93 -9.31
CA GLY A 62 3.63 -3.40 -10.28
C GLY A 62 2.70 -2.35 -9.70
N VAL A 63 1.98 -1.66 -10.59
CA VAL A 63 0.94 -0.68 -10.24
C VAL A 63 -0.30 -0.92 -11.14
N PRO A 64 -0.96 -2.09 -11.05
CA PRO A 64 -2.15 -2.39 -11.85
C PRO A 64 -3.25 -1.34 -11.67
N LYS A 65 -4.00 -1.11 -12.76
CA LYS A 65 -5.28 -0.41 -12.72
C LYS A 65 -6.32 -1.32 -12.10
N LEU A 66 -7.13 -0.78 -11.20
CA LEU A 66 -8.32 -1.46 -10.70
C LEU A 66 -9.55 -0.91 -11.41
N GLU A 67 -10.50 -1.79 -11.72
CA GLU A 67 -11.82 -1.37 -12.20
C GLU A 67 -12.72 -0.88 -11.06
N ASN A 68 -12.49 -1.36 -9.83
CA ASN A 68 -13.13 -0.90 -8.60
C ASN A 68 -12.28 -1.27 -7.37
N SER A 69 -12.62 -0.71 -6.20
CA SER A 69 -11.88 -0.90 -4.96
C SER A 69 -12.25 -2.19 -4.19
N SER A 70 -13.05 -3.10 -4.76
CA SER A 70 -13.51 -4.30 -4.04
C SER A 70 -12.36 -5.23 -3.67
N GLY A 71 -12.52 -6.00 -2.59
CA GLY A 71 -11.50 -6.97 -2.17
C GLY A 71 -11.16 -7.98 -3.24
N LYS A 72 -12.16 -8.45 -4.00
CA LYS A 72 -11.97 -9.38 -5.12
C LYS A 72 -11.05 -8.82 -6.21
N GLU A 73 -11.29 -7.58 -6.63
CA GLU A 73 -10.50 -6.92 -7.67
C GLU A 73 -9.05 -6.69 -7.20
N GLN A 74 -8.89 -6.26 -5.94
CA GLN A 74 -7.59 -6.11 -5.31
C GLN A 74 -6.83 -7.45 -5.23
N THR A 75 -7.48 -8.53 -4.80
CA THR A 75 -6.88 -9.87 -4.77
C THR A 75 -6.43 -10.33 -6.16
N MET A 76 -7.28 -10.16 -7.17
CA MET A 76 -6.92 -10.54 -8.54
C MET A 76 -5.68 -9.80 -9.03
N ALA A 77 -5.61 -8.48 -8.77
CA ALA A 77 -4.45 -7.67 -9.11
C ALA A 77 -3.18 -8.13 -8.37
N VAL A 78 -3.26 -8.33 -7.05
CA VAL A 78 -2.13 -8.80 -6.22
C VAL A 78 -1.65 -10.17 -6.68
N TRP A 79 -2.56 -11.13 -6.83
CA TRP A 79 -2.24 -12.51 -7.17
C TRP A 79 -1.62 -12.65 -8.56
N ASN A 80 -2.14 -11.93 -9.56
CA ASN A 80 -1.58 -11.94 -10.90
C ASN A 80 -0.16 -11.38 -10.92
N VAL A 81 0.10 -10.30 -10.19
CA VAL A 81 1.46 -9.76 -10.06
C VAL A 81 2.38 -10.75 -9.34
N LEU A 82 1.93 -11.39 -8.26
CA LEU A 82 2.75 -12.41 -7.58
C LEU A 82 3.10 -13.59 -8.51
N LYS A 83 2.13 -14.09 -9.28
CA LYS A 83 2.34 -15.15 -10.29
C LYS A 83 3.30 -14.74 -11.38
N ASP A 84 3.13 -13.53 -11.92
CA ASP A 84 4.02 -13.00 -12.95
C ASP A 84 5.47 -12.99 -12.46
N TRP A 85 5.68 -12.72 -11.17
CA TRP A 85 7.00 -12.69 -10.55
C TRP A 85 7.48 -14.05 -9.98
N GLY A 86 6.63 -15.08 -9.95
CA GLY A 86 6.94 -16.40 -9.38
C GLY A 86 7.15 -16.36 -7.86
N LEU A 87 6.33 -15.57 -7.17
CA LEU A 87 6.39 -15.29 -5.73
C LEU A 87 5.12 -15.72 -4.98
N GLU A 88 4.12 -16.28 -5.66
CA GLU A 88 2.84 -16.72 -5.08
C GLU A 88 3.04 -17.74 -3.95
N ASP A 89 3.99 -18.66 -4.11
CA ASP A 89 4.36 -19.66 -3.11
C ASP A 89 5.21 -19.07 -1.96
N LYS A 90 5.68 -17.82 -2.09
CA LYS A 90 6.53 -17.12 -1.10
C LYS A 90 5.78 -16.06 -0.30
N ALA A 91 4.63 -15.58 -0.76
CA ALA A 91 3.82 -14.59 -0.05
C ALA A 91 3.24 -15.18 1.25
N GLN A 92 3.87 -14.90 2.39
CA GLN A 92 3.42 -15.41 3.70
C GLN A 92 2.87 -14.31 4.60
N ILE A 93 3.27 -13.07 4.34
CA ILE A 93 2.88 -11.91 5.14
C ILE A 93 2.15 -10.93 4.22
N LEU A 94 1.02 -10.42 4.69
CA LEU A 94 0.18 -9.46 3.98
C LEU A 94 0.12 -8.16 4.76
N CYS A 95 0.26 -7.03 4.08
CA CYS A 95 0.20 -5.73 4.70
C CYS A 95 -0.60 -4.73 3.87
N SER A 96 -1.67 -4.22 4.46
CA SER A 96 -2.58 -3.26 3.83
C SER A 96 -3.33 -2.45 4.89
N ASP A 97 -4.06 -1.42 4.47
CA ASP A 97 -5.01 -0.69 5.31
C ASP A 97 -6.18 -1.58 5.76
N THR A 98 -6.81 -1.25 6.90
CA THR A 98 -7.85 -2.09 7.53
C THR A 98 -9.26 -1.79 7.00
N THR A 99 -9.40 -1.50 5.71
CA THR A 99 -10.72 -1.32 5.10
C THR A 99 -11.46 -2.66 4.97
N SER A 100 -12.79 -2.63 4.97
CA SER A 100 -13.60 -3.84 4.81
C SER A 100 -13.35 -4.57 3.49
N SER A 101 -12.92 -3.85 2.45
CA SER A 101 -12.45 -4.44 1.20
C SER A 101 -11.19 -5.27 1.36
N ASN A 102 -10.33 -4.99 2.34
CA ASN A 102 -9.14 -5.81 2.62
C ASN A 102 -9.40 -6.89 3.68
N THR A 103 -10.05 -6.53 4.79
CA THR A 103 -10.15 -7.36 6.00
C THR A 103 -11.51 -8.04 6.21
N GLY A 104 -12.49 -7.79 5.33
CA GLY A 104 -13.83 -8.38 5.47
C GLY A 104 -13.81 -9.91 5.40
N CYS A 105 -14.50 -10.57 6.33
CA CYS A 105 -14.45 -12.03 6.44
C CYS A 105 -14.96 -12.79 5.20
N ILE A 106 -15.90 -12.22 4.44
CA ILE A 106 -16.51 -12.86 3.26
C ILE A 106 -15.92 -12.33 1.95
N ASN A 107 -15.77 -11.01 1.84
CA ASN A 107 -15.41 -10.33 0.58
C ASN A 107 -14.08 -9.54 0.69
N GLY A 108 -13.30 -9.79 1.74
CA GLY A 108 -12.01 -9.15 1.97
C GLY A 108 -10.93 -9.72 1.06
N ALA A 109 -10.01 -8.85 0.63
CA ALA A 109 -8.89 -9.23 -0.20
C ALA A 109 -8.01 -10.30 0.47
N ILE A 110 -7.82 -10.21 1.79
CA ILE A 110 -7.02 -11.16 2.58
C ILE A 110 -7.67 -12.55 2.54
N THR A 111 -8.97 -12.65 2.82
CA THR A 111 -9.71 -13.91 2.75
C THR A 111 -9.56 -14.58 1.38
N PHE A 112 -9.69 -13.81 0.30
CA PHE A 112 -9.52 -14.36 -1.04
C PHE A 112 -8.07 -14.75 -1.35
N LEU A 113 -7.07 -14.02 -0.84
CA LEU A 113 -5.66 -14.37 -1.03
C LEU A 113 -5.29 -15.67 -0.32
N GLU A 114 -5.78 -15.89 0.90
CA GLU A 114 -5.60 -17.14 1.64
C GLU A 114 -6.28 -18.30 0.91
N LEU A 115 -7.50 -18.11 0.40
CA LEU A 115 -8.20 -19.08 -0.42
C LEU A 115 -7.43 -19.42 -1.71
N TYR A 116 -6.87 -18.41 -2.38
CA TYR A 116 -6.12 -18.60 -3.64
C TYR A 116 -4.79 -19.32 -3.42
N ALA A 117 -4.14 -19.08 -2.28
CA ALA A 117 -2.90 -19.71 -1.92
C ALA A 117 -3.07 -21.06 -1.22
N ASP A 118 -4.31 -21.41 -0.85
CA ASP A 118 -4.65 -22.60 -0.06
C ASP A 118 -3.83 -22.70 1.23
N ARG A 119 -3.66 -21.56 1.91
CA ARG A 119 -2.93 -21.46 3.18
C ARG A 119 -3.30 -20.21 3.96
N GLU A 120 -3.15 -20.28 5.27
CA GLU A 120 -3.19 -19.09 6.13
C GLU A 120 -1.99 -18.19 5.87
N MET A 121 -2.21 -16.88 5.95
CA MET A 121 -1.18 -15.85 5.83
C MET A 121 -1.23 -14.91 7.03
N THR A 122 -0.07 -14.41 7.45
CA THR A 122 -0.01 -13.45 8.55
C THR A 122 -0.35 -12.05 8.05
N TYR A 123 -1.40 -11.43 8.59
CA TYR A 123 -1.76 -10.06 8.27
C TYR A 123 -1.18 -9.04 9.26
N PHE A 124 -0.58 -7.97 8.76
CA PHE A 124 -0.21 -6.78 9.53
C PHE A 124 -0.89 -5.53 8.96
N PRO A 125 -1.57 -4.71 9.77
CA PRO A 125 -2.07 -3.43 9.31
C PRO A 125 -0.92 -2.50 8.92
N CYS A 126 -1.13 -1.68 7.89
CA CYS A 126 -0.15 -0.72 7.41
C CYS A 126 0.33 0.22 8.55
N ARG A 127 1.65 0.48 8.63
CA ARG A 127 2.24 1.37 9.65
C ARG A 127 1.59 2.75 9.68
N HIS A 128 1.26 3.31 8.51
CA HIS A 128 0.54 4.58 8.43
C HIS A 128 -0.83 4.50 9.11
N HIS A 129 -1.54 3.39 8.93
CA HIS A 129 -2.83 3.18 9.55
C HIS A 129 -2.71 3.00 11.07
N ILE A 130 -1.69 2.28 11.55
CA ILE A 130 -1.40 2.16 13.00
C ILE A 130 -1.17 3.55 13.62
N TYR A 131 -0.33 4.38 12.99
CA TYR A 131 -0.08 5.73 13.50
C TYR A 131 -1.32 6.62 13.43
N GLU A 132 -2.12 6.52 12.37
CA GLU A 132 -3.40 7.22 12.28
C GLU A 132 -4.34 6.82 13.42
N LEU A 133 -4.47 5.53 13.72
CA LEU A 133 -5.31 5.03 14.82
C LEU A 133 -4.83 5.54 16.18
N VAL A 134 -3.53 5.44 16.47
CA VAL A 134 -2.97 5.92 17.75
C VAL A 134 -3.18 7.43 17.89
N LEU A 135 -2.87 8.21 16.84
CA LEU A 135 -3.08 9.65 16.86
C LEU A 135 -4.56 10.02 16.98
N ARG A 136 -5.44 9.30 16.29
CA ARG A 136 -6.88 9.48 16.39
C ARG A 136 -7.35 9.24 17.83
N SER A 137 -6.95 8.13 18.46
CA SER A 137 -7.34 7.83 19.84
C SER A 137 -6.83 8.88 20.84
N VAL A 138 -5.60 9.37 20.67
CA VAL A 138 -5.09 10.48 21.50
C VAL A 138 -5.91 11.75 21.28
N LEU A 139 -6.25 12.09 20.05
CA LEU A 139 -7.03 13.29 19.74
C LEU A 139 -8.47 13.19 20.22
N GLU A 140 -9.13 12.05 20.07
CA GLU A 140 -10.49 11.81 20.59
C GLU A 140 -10.51 11.94 22.12
N TYR A 141 -9.47 11.44 22.80
CA TYR A 141 -9.31 11.60 24.24
C TYR A 141 -9.09 13.05 24.65
N GLU A 142 -8.15 13.76 24.02
CA GLU A 142 -7.80 15.13 24.38
C GLU A 142 -8.87 16.16 23.99
N LEU A 143 -9.57 15.93 22.88
CA LEU A 143 -10.57 16.87 22.36
C LEU A 143 -11.99 16.55 22.82
N ASN A 144 -12.23 15.39 23.47
CA ASN A 144 -13.56 14.92 23.88
C ASN A 144 -14.60 14.91 22.73
N GLU A 145 -14.15 14.87 21.48
CA GLU A 145 -14.98 14.86 20.27
C GLU A 145 -14.60 13.67 19.39
N VAL A 146 -15.61 12.91 18.94
CA VAL A 146 -15.42 11.87 17.93
C VAL A 146 -15.40 12.54 16.57
N THR A 147 -14.21 12.74 16.01
CA THR A 147 -14.08 13.41 14.72
C THR A 147 -13.88 12.41 13.59
N SER A 148 -14.89 12.27 12.72
CA SER A 148 -14.86 11.36 11.56
C SER A 148 -14.41 12.03 10.25
N SER A 149 -14.07 13.33 10.28
CA SER A 149 -13.78 14.11 9.09
C SER A 149 -12.48 14.91 9.19
N PRO A 150 -11.70 15.06 8.10
CA PRO A 150 -10.56 15.98 8.04
C PRO A 150 -10.94 17.47 8.15
N ASP A 151 -12.24 17.80 8.21
CA ASP A 151 -12.76 19.17 8.29
C ASP A 151 -12.91 19.74 9.71
N VAL A 152 -12.44 19.04 10.74
CA VAL A 152 -12.40 19.58 12.11
C VAL A 152 -11.60 20.88 12.12
N ALA A 153 -12.15 21.91 12.76
CA ALA A 153 -11.53 23.23 12.86
C ALA A 153 -10.08 23.16 13.40
N PHE A 154 -9.80 22.17 14.25
CA PHE A 154 -8.46 21.86 14.74
C PHE A 154 -7.49 21.47 13.61
N PHE A 155 -7.83 20.50 12.76
CA PHE A 155 -6.98 20.07 11.65
C PHE A 155 -6.82 21.15 10.58
N LYS A 156 -7.85 21.98 10.35
CA LYS A 156 -7.74 23.16 9.47
C LYS A 156 -6.70 24.15 9.99
N LYS A 157 -6.76 24.50 11.28
CA LYS A 157 -5.77 25.38 11.93
C LYS A 157 -4.35 24.81 11.87
N ILE A 158 -4.19 23.50 12.07
CA ILE A 158 -2.88 22.84 11.91
C ILE A 158 -2.41 22.92 10.46
N ARG A 159 -3.27 22.62 9.48
CA ARG A 159 -2.94 22.68 8.05
C ARG A 159 -2.52 24.08 7.61
N GLU A 160 -3.21 25.11 8.07
CA GLU A 160 -2.86 26.52 7.81
C GLU A 160 -1.50 26.89 8.41
N LYS A 161 -1.22 26.42 9.63
CA LYS A 161 0.05 26.66 10.33
C LYS A 161 1.20 25.77 9.84
N TRP A 162 0.91 24.67 9.16
CA TRP A 162 1.89 23.69 8.69
C TRP A 162 3.00 24.30 7.84
N ASN A 163 2.65 25.24 6.95
CA ASN A 163 3.63 25.92 6.10
C ASN A 163 4.59 26.81 6.89
N ASN A 164 4.18 27.30 8.07
CA ASN A 164 5.04 28.07 8.97
C ASN A 164 5.93 27.14 9.82
N TRP A 165 5.42 25.97 10.21
CA TRP A 165 6.19 24.97 10.97
C TRP A 165 7.22 24.25 10.11
N LYS A 166 6.92 23.97 8.84
CA LYS A 166 7.88 23.41 7.87
C LYS A 166 9.20 24.17 7.79
N LYS A 167 9.16 25.49 8.01
CA LYS A 167 10.35 26.36 8.01
C LYS A 167 11.15 26.32 9.32
N LYS A 168 10.54 25.84 10.41
CA LYS A 168 11.12 25.77 11.76
C LYS A 168 11.54 24.36 12.15
N ILE A 169 10.95 23.33 11.54
CA ILE A 169 11.38 21.93 11.70
C ILE A 169 12.70 21.79 10.94
N ILE A 170 13.80 21.72 11.68
CA ILE A 170 15.12 21.40 11.13
C ILE A 170 15.15 19.87 10.97
N TRP A 171 15.17 19.40 9.73
CA TRP A 171 15.11 17.97 9.39
C TRP A 171 16.40 17.19 9.69
N THR A 172 17.40 17.82 10.32
CA THR A 172 18.73 17.22 10.54
C THR A 172 18.75 16.19 11.65
N ASP A 173 17.75 16.15 12.52
CA ASP A 173 17.81 15.37 13.77
C ASP A 173 16.99 14.06 13.72
N ILE A 174 16.48 13.67 12.54
CA ILE A 174 15.67 12.44 12.36
C ILE A 174 16.52 11.24 11.88
N ASN A 175 17.83 11.42 11.67
CA ASN A 175 18.76 10.36 11.29
C ASN A 175 19.73 9.97 12.44
N THR A 176 19.20 9.67 13.63
CA THR A 176 19.94 8.96 14.69
C THR A 176 19.26 7.65 15.02
#